data_AF-A0A9D6PGY0-F1
#
_entry.id   AF-A0A9D6PGY0-F1
#
_cell.length_a   1.000
_cell.length_b   1.000
_cell.length_c   1.000
_cell.angle_alpha   90.00
_cell.angle_beta   90.00
_cell.angle_gamma   90.00
#
_symmetry.space_group_name_H-M   'P 1'
#
loop_
_entity.id
_entity.type
_entity.pdbx_description
1 polymer ?
#
loop_
_entity_poly.entity_id
_entity_poly.type
_entity_poly.pdbx_seq_one_letter_code
_entity_poly.pdbx_strand_id
1 'polypeptide(L)'
;MDPIGNIRPCNHSSTILGNIREKSIQSMIDGAEMDRFVDACPDFCKGCGMEKICIGGCKAAGEACFGNLNELEPFVREFKAKVKKVRET
;
A
#
# COMPACT_ATOMS: atom_id res chain seq x y z
N MET A 1 -6.59 -9.87 9.09
CA MET A 1 -6.45 -10.40 10.47
C MET A 1 -5.97 -11.85 10.38
N ASP A 2 -5.05 -12.27 11.24
CA ASP A 2 -4.58 -13.66 11.30
C ASP A 2 -5.16 -14.42 12.52
N PRO A 3 -5.00 -15.76 12.59
CA PRO A 3 -5.58 -16.58 13.67
C PRO A 3 -5.06 -16.28 15.08
N ILE A 4 -3.92 -15.61 15.22
CA ILE A 4 -3.36 -15.24 16.54
C ILE A 4 -3.70 -13.79 16.92
N GLY A 5 -4.47 -13.10 16.08
CA GLY A 5 -5.05 -11.79 16.36
C GLY A 5 -4.30 -10.61 15.76
N ASN A 6 -3.28 -10.81 14.91
CA ASN A 6 -2.59 -9.70 14.28
C ASN A 6 -3.47 -9.07 13.19
N ILE A 7 -3.50 -7.75 13.16
CA ILE A 7 -4.14 -6.94 12.13
C ILE A 7 -3.07 -6.41 11.17
N ARG A 8 -3.43 -6.36 9.89
CA ARG A 8 -2.59 -5.90 8.78
C ARG A 8 -3.41 -4.93 7.92
N PRO A 9 -2.79 -3.98 7.20
CA PRO A 9 -3.53 -3.06 6.32
C PRO A 9 -4.26 -3.78 5.19
N CYS A 10 -3.69 -4.89 4.74
CA CYS A 10 -4.22 -5.80 3.73
C CYS A 10 -3.78 -7.22 4.08
N ASN A 11 -4.53 -8.24 3.65
CA ASN A 11 -4.19 -9.64 3.89
C ASN A 11 -2.81 -10.05 3.35
N HIS A 12 -2.29 -9.37 2.33
CA HIS A 12 -1.00 -9.68 1.70
C HIS A 12 0.18 -8.82 2.21
N SER A 13 -0.08 -7.83 3.07
CA SER A 13 0.99 -6.94 3.56
C SER A 13 1.81 -7.62 4.65
N SER A 14 3.14 -7.48 4.60
CA SER A 14 4.03 -7.88 5.70
C SER A 14 3.89 -7.00 6.94
N THR A 15 3.35 -5.78 6.81
CA THR A 15 3.12 -4.84 7.91
C THR A 15 2.09 -5.38 8.90
N ILE A 16 2.48 -5.48 10.16
CA ILE A 16 1.59 -5.77 11.29
C ILE A 16 1.25 -4.44 11.97
N LEU A 17 -0.02 -4.08 12.00
CA LEU A 17 -0.50 -2.85 12.67
C LEU A 17 -0.59 -3.01 14.18
N GLY A 18 -0.78 -4.24 14.65
CA GLY A 18 -0.92 -4.59 16.06
C GLY A 18 -1.69 -5.87 16.25
N ASN A 19 -2.00 -6.20 17.50
CA ASN A 19 -2.80 -7.36 17.88
C ASN A 19 -4.08 -6.93 18.60
N ILE A 20 -5.22 -7.53 18.23
CA ILE A 20 -6.54 -7.21 18.81
C ILE A 20 -6.66 -7.50 20.31
N ARG A 21 -5.75 -8.32 20.86
CA ARG A 21 -5.70 -8.65 22.28
C ARG A 21 -5.02 -7.57 23.13
N GLU A 22 -4.32 -6.65 22.48
CA GLU A 22 -3.47 -5.64 23.12
C GLU A 22 -3.96 -4.21 22.84
N LYS A 23 -4.49 -3.96 21.65
CA LYS A 23 -4.87 -2.62 21.16
C LYS A 23 -6.25 -2.64 20.51
N SER A 24 -6.95 -1.51 20.56
CA SER A 24 -8.19 -1.35 19.80
C SER A 24 -7.89 -1.25 18.30
N ILE A 25 -8.81 -1.73 17.46
CA ILE A 25 -8.69 -1.61 16.00
C ILE A 25 -8.53 -0.14 15.59
N GLN A 26 -9.29 0.77 16.23
CA GLN A 26 -9.18 2.19 15.97
C GLN A 26 -7.75 2.72 16.17
N SER A 27 -7.10 2.35 17.27
CA SER A 27 -5.70 2.76 17.52
C SER A 27 -4.69 2.19 16.52
N MET A 28 -5.01 1.05 15.89
CA MET A 28 -4.20 0.45 14.82
C MET A 28 -4.43 1.14 13.48
N ILE A 29 -5.65 1.64 13.23
CA ILE A 29 -6.00 2.43 12.04
C ILE A 29 -5.36 3.81 12.11
N ASP A 30 -5.40 4.46 13.27
CA ASP A 30 -4.83 5.80 13.49
C ASP A 30 -3.31 5.77 13.77
N GLY A 31 -2.66 4.63 13.55
CA GLY A 31 -1.26 4.39 13.89
C GLY A 31 -0.31 4.65 12.73
N ALA A 32 0.93 5.01 13.04
CA ALA A 32 1.96 5.35 12.06
C ALA A 32 2.26 4.25 11.01
N GLU A 33 2.07 2.97 11.36
CA GLU A 33 2.23 1.87 10.41
C GLU A 33 1.11 1.83 9.35
N MET A 34 -0.11 2.25 9.71
CA MET A 34 -1.19 2.42 8.75
C MET A 34 -0.90 3.64 7.86
N ASP A 35 -0.51 4.77 8.45
CA ASP A 35 -0.14 5.99 7.70
C ASP A 35 0.96 5.68 6.68
N ARG A 36 2.04 5.03 7.12
CA ARG A 36 3.14 4.60 6.24
C ARG A 36 2.64 3.72 5.08
N PHE A 37 1.67 2.86 5.33
CA PHE A 37 1.10 2.00 4.28
C PHE A 37 0.20 2.79 3.33
N VAL A 38 -0.68 3.66 3.82
CA VAL A 38 -1.62 4.40 2.94
C VAL A 38 -0.94 5.54 2.18
N ASP A 39 0.13 6.13 2.73
CA ASP A 39 0.88 7.21 2.10
C ASP A 39 1.92 6.73 1.09
N ALA A 40 2.29 5.45 1.11
CA ALA A 40 3.24 4.90 0.18
C ALA A 40 2.70 4.96 -1.26
N CYS A 41 3.44 5.66 -2.12
CA CYS A 41 3.11 5.88 -3.53
C CYS A 41 4.41 6.00 -4.34
N PRO A 42 4.60 5.18 -5.39
CA PRO A 42 5.79 5.28 -6.22
C PRO A 42 5.92 6.65 -6.90
N ASP A 43 7.14 7.15 -7.04
CA ASP A 43 7.42 8.42 -7.73
C ASP A 43 6.88 8.45 -9.16
N PHE A 44 6.89 7.29 -9.84
CA PHE A 44 6.30 7.16 -11.16
C PHE A 44 4.80 7.51 -11.17
N CYS A 45 4.07 7.31 -10.09
CA CYS A 45 2.62 7.52 -10.01
C CYS A 45 2.24 8.96 -9.68
N LYS A 46 3.16 9.78 -9.17
CA LYS A 46 2.94 11.19 -8.81
C LYS A 46 2.42 12.01 -10.02
N GLY A 47 1.45 12.88 -9.78
CA GLY A 47 0.78 13.72 -10.78
C GLY A 47 -0.20 12.99 -11.70
N CYS A 48 -0.56 11.75 -11.39
CA CYS A 48 -1.65 11.07 -12.10
C CYS A 48 -2.99 11.52 -11.53
N GLY A 49 -4.00 11.79 -12.37
CA GLY A 49 -5.34 12.18 -11.91
C GLY A 49 -6.06 11.12 -11.05
N MET A 50 -5.53 9.89 -11.01
CA MET A 50 -6.02 8.80 -10.14
C MET A 50 -5.16 8.59 -8.90
N GLU A 51 -4.14 9.42 -8.64
CA GLU A 51 -3.14 9.19 -7.58
C GLU A 51 -3.78 8.97 -6.21
N LYS A 52 -4.80 9.78 -5.84
CA LYS A 52 -5.48 9.68 -4.53
C LYS A 52 -6.42 8.48 -4.40
N ILE A 53 -6.78 7.82 -5.51
CA ILE A 53 -7.72 6.70 -5.53
C ILE A 53 -6.97 5.37 -5.71
N CYS A 54 -6.01 5.34 -6.66
CA CYS A 54 -5.20 4.18 -6.97
C CYS A 54 -4.01 4.03 -6.00
N ILE A 55 -3.40 5.14 -5.61
CA ILE A 55 -2.28 5.21 -4.66
C ILE A 55 -1.14 4.26 -5.04
N GLY A 56 -0.75 4.29 -6.33
CA GLY A 56 0.40 3.55 -6.82
C GLY A 56 0.18 2.08 -7.14
N GLY A 57 -1.06 1.57 -7.06
CA GLY A 57 -1.36 0.17 -7.29
C GLY A 57 -1.20 -0.69 -6.02
N CYS A 58 -0.91 -1.98 -6.20
CA CYS A 58 -0.83 -2.92 -5.07
C CYS A 58 0.51 -2.80 -4.32
N LYS A 59 0.51 -2.04 -3.22
CA LYS A 59 1.68 -1.88 -2.33
C LYS A 59 2.25 -3.19 -1.81
N ALA A 60 1.38 -4.13 -1.42
CA ALA A 60 1.80 -5.44 -0.93
C ALA A 60 2.54 -6.25 -2.01
N ALA A 61 2.13 -6.14 -3.28
CA ALA A 61 2.82 -6.79 -4.38
C ALA A 61 4.17 -6.12 -4.71
N GLY A 62 4.22 -4.79 -4.68
CA GLY A 62 5.48 -4.03 -4.80
C GLY A 62 6.49 -4.41 -3.73
N GLU A 63 6.05 -4.47 -2.46
CA GLU A 63 6.89 -4.88 -1.34
C GLU A 63 7.32 -6.35 -1.43
N ALA A 64 6.41 -7.28 -1.76
CA ALA A 64 6.74 -8.70 -1.86
C ALA A 64 7.75 -9.00 -2.99
N CYS A 65 7.68 -8.28 -4.10
CA CYS A 65 8.58 -8.50 -5.24
C CYS A 65 9.88 -7.69 -5.14
N PHE A 66 9.87 -6.51 -4.52
CA PHE A 66 10.97 -5.55 -4.60
C PHE A 66 11.41 -4.97 -3.25
N GLY A 67 10.78 -5.37 -2.15
CA GLY A 67 11.22 -5.06 -0.78
C GLY A 67 10.84 -3.68 -0.24
N ASN A 68 9.99 -2.91 -0.93
CA ASN A 68 9.58 -1.56 -0.49
C ASN A 68 8.15 -1.21 -0.95
N LEU A 69 7.37 -0.60 -0.05
CA LEU A 69 5.98 -0.16 -0.31
C LEU A 69 5.87 0.93 -1.41
N ASN A 70 6.95 1.66 -1.67
CA ASN A 70 7.00 2.71 -2.71
C ASN A 70 7.49 2.19 -4.07
N GLU A 71 7.71 0.88 -4.21
CA GLU A 71 8.04 0.29 -5.50
C GLU A 71 6.79 0.13 -6.36
N LEU A 72 6.96 0.24 -7.68
CA LEU A 72 5.91 -0.12 -8.61
C LEU A 72 5.57 -1.61 -8.43
N GLU A 73 4.28 -1.92 -8.37
CA GLU A 73 3.87 -3.31 -8.41
C GLU A 73 4.28 -3.98 -9.73
N PRO A 74 4.40 -5.33 -9.78
CA PRO A 74 5.04 -6.04 -10.90
C PRO A 74 4.47 -5.73 -12.28
N PHE A 75 3.15 -5.55 -12.44
CA PHE A 75 2.54 -5.32 -13.75
C PHE A 75 2.84 -3.92 -14.29
N VAL A 76 2.69 -2.88 -13.48
CA VAL A 76 3.04 -1.50 -13.85
C VAL A 76 4.55 -1.40 -14.08
N ARG A 77 5.38 -2.11 -13.32
CA ARG A 77 6.83 -2.13 -13.54
C ARG A 77 7.19 -2.76 -14.88
N GLU A 78 6.65 -3.93 -15.19
CA GLU A 78 6.91 -4.67 -16.44
C GLU A 78 6.39 -3.89 -17.67
N PHE A 79 5.18 -3.35 -17.58
CA PHE A 79 4.53 -2.67 -18.70
C PHE A 79 4.63 -1.14 -18.62
N LYS A 80 5.62 -0.60 -17.91
CA LYS A 80 5.77 0.84 -17.61
C LYS A 80 5.63 1.74 -18.83
N ALA A 81 6.20 1.34 -19.98
CA ALA A 81 6.13 2.09 -21.24
C ALA A 81 4.72 2.19 -21.84
N LYS A 82 3.79 1.31 -21.44
CA LYS A 82 2.40 1.27 -21.92
C LYS A 82 1.43 1.96 -20.97
N VAL A 83 1.88 2.32 -19.77
CA VAL A 83 1.03 2.94 -18.75
C VAL A 83 0.67 4.36 -19.18
N LYS A 84 -0.63 4.65 -19.17
CA LYS A 84 -1.16 5.99 -19.44
C LYS A 84 -1.66 6.59 -18.12
N LYS A 85 -1.00 7.65 -17.65
CA LYS A 85 -1.51 8.43 -16.52
C LYS A 85 -2.82 9.11 -16.93
N VAL A 86 -3.79 9.03 -16.04
CA VAL A 86 -5.04 9.78 -16.17
C VAL A 86 -4.74 11.26 -15.99
N ARG A 87 -5.33 12.12 -16.81
CA ARG A 87 -5.23 13.58 -16.63
C ARG A 87 -6.27 14.01 -15.61
N GLU A 88 -5.95 14.99 -14.78
CA GLU A 88 -6.96 15.65 -13.94
C GLU A 88 -8.00 16.31 -14.86
N THR A 89 -9.28 16.04 -14.59
CA THR A 89 -10.43 16.72 -15.22
C THR A 89 -10.67 18.08 -14.60
#